data_AF-A0A924R8K8-F1
#
_entry.id   AF-A0A924R8K8-F1
#
_cell.length_a   1.000
_cell.length_b   1.000
_cell.length_c   1.000
_cell.angle_alpha   90.00
_cell.angle_beta   90.00
_cell.angle_gamma   90.00
#
_symmetry.space_group_name_H-M   'P 1'
#
loop_
_entity.id
_entity.type
_entity.pdbx_description
1 polymer ?
#
loop_
_entity_poly.entity_id
_entity_poly.type
_entity_poly.pdbx_seq_one_letter_code
_entity_poly.pdbx_strand_id
1 'polypeptide(L)'
;MEKIPILLESWTIGGHCGKGDDYHYHAAPLHLSTTSGLQPIAFALDGFAVYGAKEPDGTPMNALDTCHGHIYNGGTYHYHGTGTYPYVIGAMRGVVATDPATAAPENQILPQAFSSPFRPATSPLTGASITTFSLTGTNAYSLQYKIGSSYGYVNDNWNTSNNYFFTFINTSNVTTTAQYQR
;
A
#
# COMPACT_ATOMS: atom_id res chain seq x y z
N MET A 1 -2.04 -4.24 17.99
CA MET A 1 -2.46 -4.43 16.59
C MET A 1 -3.07 -3.13 16.14
N GLU A 2 -2.27 -2.34 15.45
CA GLU A 2 -2.68 -1.04 14.94
C GLU A 2 -3.68 -1.28 13.81
N LYS A 3 -4.86 -0.65 13.91
CA LYS A 3 -5.84 -0.63 12.84
C LYS A 3 -5.20 0.15 11.71
N ILE A 4 -4.55 -0.53 10.77
CA ILE A 4 -4.28 0.03 9.45
C ILE A 4 -5.65 0.05 8.79
N PRO A 5 -6.34 1.21 8.77
CA PRO A 5 -7.58 1.27 8.04
C PRO A 5 -7.15 1.11 6.59
N ILE A 6 -7.66 0.08 5.93
CA ILE A 6 -7.65 0.00 4.46
C ILE A 6 -8.56 1.16 4.04
N LEU A 7 -8.00 2.37 4.04
CA LEU A 7 -8.67 3.58 3.62
C LEU A 7 -8.83 3.40 2.11
N LEU A 8 -10.03 2.92 1.77
CA LEU A 8 -10.91 3.50 0.77
C LEU A 8 -10.11 4.27 -0.26
N GLU A 9 -9.96 3.69 -1.44
CA GLU A 9 -9.39 4.29 -2.65
C GLU A 9 -9.55 5.81 -2.66
N SER A 10 -8.58 6.50 -2.07
CA SER A 10 -8.56 7.94 -2.04
C SER A 10 -7.38 8.28 -2.91
N TRP A 11 -7.72 8.64 -4.15
CA TRP A 11 -6.82 9.30 -5.09
C TRP A 11 -5.98 10.39 -4.40
N THR A 12 -6.49 10.98 -3.31
CA THR A 12 -5.84 11.95 -2.43
C THR A 12 -4.60 11.46 -1.66
N ILE A 13 -4.38 10.15 -1.47
CA ILE A 13 -3.18 9.62 -0.78
C ILE A 13 -2.33 8.69 -1.66
N GLY A 14 -2.68 8.52 -2.94
CA GLY A 14 -1.86 7.80 -3.93
C GLY A 14 -1.79 6.28 -3.77
N GLY A 15 -2.72 5.64 -3.04
CA GLY A 15 -2.74 4.19 -2.83
C GLY A 15 -3.89 3.47 -3.56
N HIS A 16 -3.69 2.20 -3.91
CA HIS A 16 -4.75 1.33 -4.43
C HIS A 16 -4.51 -0.16 -4.14
N CYS A 17 -5.57 -0.96 -4.26
CA CYS A 17 -5.48 -2.41 -4.23
C CYS A 17 -4.83 -2.94 -5.52
N GLY A 18 -3.81 -3.77 -5.40
CA GLY A 18 -3.17 -4.46 -6.50
C GLY A 18 -3.93 -5.73 -6.91
N LYS A 19 -3.47 -6.35 -8.00
CA LYS A 19 -4.02 -7.62 -8.48
C LYS A 19 -3.60 -8.82 -7.62
N GLY A 20 -2.63 -8.64 -6.71
CA GLY A 20 -2.14 -9.68 -5.81
C GLY A 20 -2.95 -9.78 -4.52
N ASP A 21 -4.16 -9.21 -4.46
CA ASP A 21 -4.92 -8.95 -3.24
C ASP A 21 -4.08 -8.20 -2.18
N ASP A 22 -3.19 -7.31 -2.65
CA ASP A 22 -2.34 -6.41 -1.87
C ASP A 22 -2.85 -4.96 -1.93
N TYR A 23 -2.38 -4.10 -1.03
CA TYR A 23 -2.59 -2.65 -1.11
C TYR A 23 -1.23 -1.98 -1.15
N HIS A 24 -1.03 -1.06 -2.11
CA HIS A 24 0.24 -0.36 -2.26
C HIS A 24 0.03 1.13 -2.53
N TYR A 25 1.07 1.92 -2.27
CA TYR A 25 1.12 3.34 -2.57
C TYR A 25 2.05 3.59 -3.77
N HIS A 26 1.67 4.53 -4.64
CA HIS A 26 2.50 5.05 -5.73
C HIS A 26 3.29 6.31 -5.34
N ALA A 27 3.08 6.80 -4.12
CA ALA A 27 3.80 7.91 -3.53
C ALA A 27 4.15 7.57 -2.07
N ALA A 28 5.10 8.30 -1.49
CA ALA A 28 5.36 8.19 -0.06
C ALA A 28 4.07 8.46 0.73
N PRO A 29 3.64 7.54 1.61
CA PRO A 29 2.38 7.68 2.34
C PRO A 29 2.54 8.67 3.50
N LEU A 30 2.60 9.97 3.20
CA LEU A 30 2.89 11.05 4.17
C LEU A 30 1.94 11.08 5.37
N HIS A 31 0.71 10.58 5.21
CA HIS A 31 -0.24 10.45 6.31
C HIS A 31 0.26 9.50 7.41
N LEU A 32 1.10 8.52 7.09
CA LEU A 32 1.70 7.63 8.09
C LEU A 32 2.64 8.38 9.05
N SER A 33 3.12 9.57 8.71
CA SER A 33 3.92 10.38 9.65
C SER A 33 3.14 10.74 10.92
N THR A 34 1.80 10.79 10.91
CA THR A 34 1.02 10.99 12.14
C THR A 34 1.08 9.79 13.08
N THR A 35 1.29 8.61 12.50
CA THR A 35 1.35 7.33 13.21
C THR A 35 2.78 6.99 13.62
N SER A 36 3.72 7.06 12.68
CA SER A 36 5.15 6.83 12.91
C SER A 36 5.82 7.91 13.77
N GLY A 37 5.21 9.10 13.88
CA GLY A 37 5.78 10.22 14.60
C GLY A 37 7.08 10.70 13.94
N LEU A 38 8.21 10.52 14.63
CA LEU A 38 9.56 10.85 14.13
C LEU A 38 10.29 9.63 13.57
N GLN A 39 9.66 8.46 13.50
CA GLN A 39 10.22 7.27 12.87
C GLN A 39 10.03 7.32 11.34
N PRO A 40 10.85 6.57 10.56
CA PRO A 40 10.65 6.42 9.13
C PRO A 40 9.23 5.94 8.78
N ILE A 41 8.71 6.41 7.64
CA ILE A 41 7.43 5.95 7.08
C ILE A 41 7.60 4.77 6.11
N ALA A 42 8.82 4.55 5.62
CA ALA A 42 9.20 3.42 4.78
C ALA A 42 10.73 3.23 4.77
N PHE A 43 11.19 2.18 4.10
CA PHE A 43 12.60 1.98 3.73
C PHE A 43 12.69 1.71 2.23
N ALA A 44 13.69 2.32 1.59
CA ALA A 44 13.99 2.14 0.18
C ALA A 44 14.68 0.78 -0.06
N LEU A 45 14.67 0.31 -1.32
CA LEU A 45 15.27 -0.99 -1.69
C LEU A 45 16.80 -1.02 -1.55
N ASP A 46 17.44 0.15 -1.48
CA ASP A 46 18.87 0.29 -1.17
C ASP A 46 19.16 0.37 0.34
N GLY A 47 18.13 0.21 1.19
CA GLY A 47 18.22 0.10 2.65
C GLY A 47 18.13 1.43 3.41
N PHE A 48 18.04 2.58 2.74
CA PHE A 48 17.91 3.86 3.44
C PHE A 48 16.47 4.13 3.89
N ALA A 49 16.35 4.79 5.04
CA ALA A 49 15.07 5.23 5.57
C ALA A 49 14.41 6.27 4.66
N VAL A 50 13.07 6.28 4.64
CA VAL A 50 12.26 7.30 3.99
C VAL A 50 11.42 8.00 5.06
N TYR A 51 11.59 9.31 5.20
CA TYR A 51 10.84 10.16 6.14
C TYR A 51 9.75 10.96 5.43
N GLY A 52 8.87 11.56 6.22
CA GLY A 52 7.91 12.57 5.73
C GLY A 52 8.56 13.97 5.66
N ALA A 53 7.81 15.00 6.01
CA ALA A 53 8.27 16.40 5.95
C ALA A 53 9.19 16.82 7.12
N LYS A 54 9.61 15.89 7.99
CA LYS A 54 10.41 16.17 9.19
C LYS A 54 11.65 15.29 9.25
N GLU A 55 12.68 15.85 9.86
CA GLU A 55 13.91 15.17 10.27
C GLU A 55 13.66 14.24 11.47
N PRO A 56 14.60 13.31 11.77
CA PRO A 56 14.49 12.41 12.91
C PRO A 56 14.40 13.12 14.28
N ASP A 57 14.84 14.37 14.38
CA ASP A 57 14.70 15.20 15.59
C ASP A 57 13.44 16.08 15.61
N GLY A 58 12.61 16.00 14.56
CA GLY A 58 11.37 16.72 14.41
C GLY A 58 11.48 18.11 13.81
N THR A 59 12.68 18.56 13.46
CA THR A 59 12.86 19.79 12.67
C THR A 59 12.34 19.62 11.23
N PRO A 60 12.03 20.71 10.51
CA PRO A 60 11.63 20.61 9.10
C PRO A 60 12.74 20.01 8.23
N MET A 61 12.33 19.22 7.25
CA MET A 61 13.22 18.62 6.24
C MET A 61 14.14 19.65 5.57
N ASN A 62 15.44 19.33 5.45
CA ASN A 62 16.42 20.14 4.72
C ASN A 62 16.26 20.06 3.18
N ALA A 63 17.06 20.85 2.47
CA ALA A 63 17.16 20.74 1.02
C ALA A 63 17.60 19.33 0.60
N LEU A 64 16.93 18.78 -0.41
CA LEU A 64 17.17 17.44 -0.94
C LEU A 64 18.14 17.50 -2.11
N ASP A 65 18.94 16.44 -2.29
CA ASP A 65 19.79 16.23 -3.45
C ASP A 65 19.01 15.65 -4.65
N THR A 66 19.72 15.31 -5.72
CA THR A 66 19.13 14.74 -6.94
C THR A 66 18.51 13.36 -6.76
N CYS A 67 18.90 12.61 -5.73
CA CYS A 67 18.30 11.32 -5.37
C CYS A 67 17.06 11.52 -4.48
N HIS A 68 16.73 12.76 -4.13
CA HIS A 68 15.59 13.16 -3.29
C HIS A 68 15.75 12.77 -1.82
N GLY A 69 16.98 12.90 -1.32
CA GLY A 69 17.37 12.68 0.08
C GLY A 69 18.56 13.55 0.48
N HIS A 70 19.11 13.33 1.68
CA HIS A 70 20.34 13.99 2.14
C HIS A 70 20.99 13.26 3.33
N ILE A 71 22.18 13.73 3.75
CA ILE A 71 22.83 13.33 5.01
C ILE A 71 22.51 14.37 6.08
N TYR A 72 21.81 13.98 7.15
CA TYR A 72 21.45 14.88 8.24
C TYR A 72 22.47 14.80 9.37
N ASN A 73 22.99 15.95 9.82
CA ASN A 73 23.94 16.07 10.94
C ASN A 73 25.14 15.10 10.91
N GLY A 74 25.67 14.81 9.72
CA GLY A 74 26.78 13.88 9.52
C GLY A 74 26.44 12.41 9.78
N GLY A 75 25.15 12.07 9.89
CA GLY A 75 24.65 10.72 10.10
C GLY A 75 24.51 9.91 8.81
N THR A 76 23.53 9.01 8.81
CA THR A 76 23.22 8.19 7.64
C THR A 76 22.35 8.96 6.65
N TYR A 77 22.61 8.74 5.36
CA TYR A 77 21.75 9.24 4.29
C TYR A 77 20.31 8.75 4.47
N HIS A 78 19.33 9.57 4.13
CA HIS A 78 17.93 9.16 4.08
C HIS A 78 17.14 9.97 3.05
N TYR A 79 16.04 9.40 2.59
CA TYR A 79 15.12 10.01 1.64
C TYR A 79 13.96 10.69 2.34
N HIS A 80 13.25 11.54 1.59
CA HIS A 80 11.98 12.10 2.03
C HIS A 80 10.87 11.95 1.01
N GLY A 81 9.64 11.77 1.50
CA GLY A 81 8.43 11.99 0.73
C GLY A 81 8.05 13.47 0.72
N THR A 82 7.56 13.97 -0.40
CA THR A 82 7.13 15.37 -0.59
C THR A 82 5.87 15.45 -1.46
N GLY A 83 5.15 16.57 -1.39
CA GLY A 83 3.98 16.83 -2.24
C GLY A 83 4.30 17.33 -3.65
N THR A 84 5.58 17.41 -4.03
CA THR A 84 6.05 17.96 -5.32
C THR A 84 6.99 16.97 -6.01
N TYR A 85 6.95 16.92 -7.34
CA TYR A 85 7.83 16.04 -8.13
C TYR A 85 9.31 16.20 -7.73
N PRO A 86 10.10 15.11 -7.59
CA PRO A 86 9.77 13.71 -7.91
C PRO A 86 8.91 12.97 -6.88
N TYR A 87 8.35 13.65 -5.88
CA TYR A 87 7.50 13.14 -4.80
C TYR A 87 8.22 12.23 -3.81
N VAL A 88 9.04 11.29 -4.27
CA VAL A 88 9.88 10.40 -3.46
C VAL A 88 10.97 9.78 -4.34
N ILE A 89 12.16 9.53 -3.78
CA ILE A 89 13.32 8.80 -4.37
C ILE A 89 13.49 9.03 -5.89
N GLY A 90 14.29 10.04 -6.26
CA GLY A 90 14.61 10.32 -7.66
C GLY A 90 15.60 9.31 -8.28
N ALA A 91 16.45 8.71 -7.45
CA ALA A 91 17.40 7.66 -7.81
C ALA A 91 17.86 6.92 -6.54
N MET A 92 18.33 5.68 -6.69
CA MET A 92 18.94 4.95 -5.57
C MET A 92 20.36 5.48 -5.30
N ARG A 93 20.61 5.88 -4.06
CA ARG A 93 21.88 6.38 -3.54
C ARG A 93 22.80 5.22 -3.13
N GLY A 94 22.22 4.15 -2.62
CA GLY A 94 22.92 2.95 -2.20
C GLY A 94 23.15 1.96 -3.34
N VAL A 95 23.69 0.79 -2.98
CA VAL A 95 23.93 -0.30 -3.92
C VAL A 95 22.71 -1.21 -3.94
N VAL A 96 22.23 -1.51 -5.14
CA VAL A 96 21.12 -2.44 -5.38
C VAL A 96 21.57 -3.55 -6.32
N ALA A 97 21.01 -4.74 -6.16
CA ALA A 97 21.10 -5.76 -7.19
C ALA A 97 19.96 -5.56 -8.19
N THR A 98 20.26 -5.62 -9.47
CA THR A 98 19.25 -5.59 -10.53
C THR A 98 19.08 -6.96 -11.15
N ASP A 99 17.91 -7.23 -11.70
CA ASP A 99 17.64 -8.44 -12.46
C ASP A 99 18.66 -8.60 -13.62
N PRO A 100 19.50 -9.66 -13.62
CA PRO A 100 20.51 -9.85 -14.65
C PRO A 100 19.91 -10.28 -15.99
N ALA A 101 18.64 -10.71 -16.03
CA ALA A 101 17.97 -11.16 -17.25
C ALA A 101 17.39 -10.01 -18.08
N THR A 102 17.31 -8.80 -17.51
CA THR A 102 16.75 -7.62 -18.17
C THR A 102 17.78 -6.49 -18.20
N ALA A 103 17.77 -5.69 -19.27
CA ALA A 103 18.63 -4.51 -19.40
C ALA A 103 17.85 -3.25 -19.03
N ALA A 104 18.56 -2.16 -18.71
CA ALA A 104 17.93 -0.86 -18.51
C ALA A 104 17.27 -0.36 -19.80
N PRO A 105 16.14 0.38 -19.71
CA PRO A 105 15.48 0.85 -18.48
C PRO A 105 14.49 -0.14 -17.85
N GLU A 106 14.30 -1.33 -18.40
CA GLU A 106 13.34 -2.33 -17.91
C GLU A 106 13.88 -3.22 -16.79
N ASN A 107 15.13 -3.01 -16.34
CA ASN A 107 15.73 -3.81 -15.28
C ASN A 107 15.17 -3.43 -13.89
N GLN A 108 14.61 -4.41 -13.22
CA GLN A 108 14.05 -4.27 -11.87
C GLN A 108 15.13 -4.47 -10.79
N ILE A 109 14.92 -3.87 -9.60
CA ILE A 109 15.73 -4.16 -8.42
C ILE A 109 15.25 -5.47 -7.77
N LEU A 110 16.20 -6.32 -7.34
CA LEU A 110 15.96 -7.59 -6.66
C LEU A 110 16.74 -7.68 -5.33
N PRO A 111 16.18 -8.32 -4.29
CA PRO A 111 14.80 -8.81 -4.20
C PRO A 111 13.82 -7.65 -3.95
N GLN A 112 12.59 -7.80 -4.43
CA GLN A 112 11.46 -6.96 -4.02
C GLN A 112 10.38 -7.83 -3.38
N ALA A 113 9.56 -7.24 -2.51
CA ALA A 113 8.39 -7.93 -1.99
C ALA A 113 7.45 -8.28 -3.16
N PHE A 114 6.97 -9.51 -3.19
CA PHE A 114 5.98 -9.96 -4.15
C PHE A 114 4.74 -10.45 -3.42
N SER A 115 3.57 -10.10 -3.94
CA SER A 115 2.31 -10.73 -3.54
C SER A 115 1.81 -11.60 -4.69
N SER A 116 1.33 -12.80 -4.35
CA SER A 116 0.61 -13.66 -5.27
C SER A 116 -0.85 -13.70 -4.83
N PRO A 117 -1.80 -13.44 -5.75
CA PRO A 117 -3.20 -13.54 -5.40
C PRO A 117 -3.54 -14.99 -5.07
N PHE A 118 -4.37 -15.21 -4.06
CA PHE A 118 -4.88 -16.54 -3.70
C PHE A 118 -6.19 -16.86 -4.43
N ARG A 119 -6.73 -15.91 -5.20
CA ARG A 119 -7.92 -16.07 -6.04
C ARG A 119 -7.76 -15.38 -7.40
N PRO A 120 -8.49 -15.82 -8.43
CA PRO A 120 -8.55 -15.08 -9.70
C PRO A 120 -9.19 -13.69 -9.52
N ALA A 121 -8.71 -12.71 -10.29
CA ALA A 121 -9.34 -11.41 -10.37
C ALA A 121 -10.74 -11.53 -11.02
N THR A 122 -11.71 -10.82 -10.46
CA THR A 122 -13.06 -10.70 -11.01
C THR A 122 -13.16 -9.53 -11.98
N SER A 123 -14.24 -9.48 -12.77
CA SER A 123 -14.55 -8.29 -13.57
C SER A 123 -14.73 -7.05 -12.69
N PRO A 124 -14.22 -5.89 -13.09
CA PRO A 124 -14.46 -4.64 -12.37
C PRO A 124 -15.96 -4.33 -12.23
N LEU A 125 -16.36 -3.81 -11.08
CA LEU A 125 -17.72 -3.32 -10.84
C LEU A 125 -17.80 -1.83 -11.18
N THR A 126 -18.16 -1.50 -12.41
CA THR A 126 -18.26 -0.11 -12.88
C THR A 126 -19.25 0.70 -12.05
N GLY A 127 -18.81 1.87 -11.58
CA GLY A 127 -19.64 2.78 -10.77
C GLY A 127 -19.80 2.37 -9.31
N ALA A 128 -19.09 1.34 -8.87
CA ALA A 128 -19.02 0.99 -7.45
C ALA A 128 -18.14 1.97 -6.69
N SER A 129 -18.57 2.34 -5.48
CA SER A 129 -17.73 3.02 -4.49
C SER A 129 -17.82 2.28 -3.18
N ILE A 130 -16.69 1.97 -2.56
CA ILE A 130 -16.64 1.39 -1.22
C ILE A 130 -17.10 2.46 -0.21
N THR A 131 -17.99 2.09 0.71
CA THR A 131 -18.55 3.02 1.71
C THR A 131 -18.11 2.69 3.13
N THR A 132 -17.89 1.40 3.42
CA THR A 132 -17.53 0.93 4.77
C THR A 132 -16.61 -0.29 4.67
N PHE A 133 -15.67 -0.40 5.61
CA PHE A 133 -14.91 -1.62 5.85
C PHE A 133 -14.82 -1.85 7.36
N SER A 134 -15.24 -3.03 7.82
CA SER A 134 -15.35 -3.31 9.25
C SER A 134 -14.98 -4.74 9.60
N LEU A 135 -14.35 -4.91 10.76
CA LEU A 135 -14.17 -6.21 11.42
C LEU A 135 -15.53 -6.76 11.86
N THR A 136 -15.79 -8.03 11.53
CA THR A 136 -16.96 -8.79 11.99
C THR A 136 -16.57 -9.95 12.90
N GLY A 137 -15.27 -10.23 13.04
CA GLY A 137 -14.69 -11.24 13.94
C GLY A 137 -13.16 -11.21 13.90
N THR A 138 -12.50 -12.18 14.57
CA THR A 138 -11.02 -12.23 14.68
C THR A 138 -10.30 -12.29 13.32
N ASN A 139 -10.88 -13.00 12.36
CA ASN A 139 -10.38 -13.17 10.99
C ASN A 139 -11.53 -13.00 10.01
N ALA A 140 -12.38 -12.01 10.22
CA ALA A 140 -13.58 -11.82 9.43
C ALA A 140 -13.85 -10.34 9.23
N TYR A 141 -14.14 -9.97 7.99
CA TYR A 141 -14.37 -8.60 7.57
C TYR A 141 -15.63 -8.50 6.71
N SER A 142 -16.19 -7.30 6.68
CA SER A 142 -17.24 -6.91 5.75
C SER A 142 -16.84 -5.61 5.07
N LEU A 143 -16.79 -5.67 3.75
CA LEU A 143 -16.66 -4.51 2.87
C LEU A 143 -18.05 -4.19 2.30
N GLN A 144 -18.54 -2.99 2.55
CA GLN A 144 -19.75 -2.46 1.94
C GLN A 144 -19.39 -1.56 0.77
N TYR A 145 -20.10 -1.74 -0.35
CA TYR A 145 -20.01 -0.84 -1.49
C TYR A 145 -21.41 -0.41 -1.94
N LYS A 146 -21.48 0.65 -2.74
CA LYS A 146 -22.70 1.08 -3.40
C LYS A 146 -22.51 1.24 -4.91
N ILE A 147 -23.57 1.01 -5.67
CA ILE A 147 -23.70 1.42 -7.08
C ILE A 147 -24.97 2.26 -7.17
N GLY A 148 -24.82 3.55 -7.47
CA GLY A 148 -25.91 4.51 -7.32
C GLY A 148 -26.36 4.62 -5.86
N SER A 149 -27.63 4.32 -5.59
CA SER A 149 -28.22 4.31 -4.25
C SER A 149 -28.31 2.92 -3.61
N SER A 150 -27.95 1.86 -4.33
CA SER A 150 -28.09 0.47 -3.87
C SER A 150 -26.79 -0.04 -3.28
N TYR A 151 -26.89 -0.81 -2.20
CA TYR A 151 -25.75 -1.34 -1.46
C TYR A 151 -25.52 -2.82 -1.76
N GLY A 152 -24.25 -3.20 -1.79
CA GLY A 152 -23.79 -4.58 -1.82
C GLY A 152 -22.67 -4.80 -0.79
N TYR A 153 -22.29 -6.06 -0.61
CA TYR A 153 -21.32 -6.47 0.40
C TYR A 153 -20.36 -7.53 -0.14
N VAL A 154 -19.13 -7.50 0.37
CA VAL A 154 -18.19 -8.61 0.30
C VAL A 154 -17.83 -8.96 1.73
N ASN A 155 -18.24 -10.15 2.16
CA ASN A 155 -17.88 -10.66 3.47
C ASN A 155 -16.80 -11.72 3.28
N ASP A 156 -15.66 -11.53 3.92
CA ASP A 156 -14.54 -12.47 3.86
C ASP A 156 -14.18 -12.95 5.27
N ASN A 157 -13.69 -14.19 5.35
CA ASN A 157 -13.10 -14.72 6.56
C ASN A 157 -12.07 -15.81 6.27
N TRP A 158 -11.19 -16.09 7.22
CA TRP A 158 -10.22 -17.18 7.08
C TRP A 158 -9.97 -17.97 8.36
N ASN A 159 -9.56 -19.22 8.18
CA ASN A 159 -9.21 -20.13 9.27
C ASN A 159 -7.70 -20.34 9.40
N THR A 160 -7.30 -21.04 10.46
CA THR A 160 -5.89 -21.36 10.77
C THR A 160 -5.24 -22.33 9.78
N SER A 161 -6.02 -22.92 8.87
CA SER A 161 -5.56 -23.80 7.80
C SER A 161 -5.46 -23.07 6.45
N ASN A 162 -5.40 -21.74 6.46
CA ASN A 162 -5.32 -20.87 5.28
C ASN A 162 -6.47 -21.09 4.28
N ASN A 163 -7.65 -21.49 4.74
CA ASN A 163 -8.85 -21.45 3.90
C ASN A 163 -9.49 -20.07 4.04
N TYR A 164 -9.75 -19.45 2.90
CA TYR A 164 -10.37 -18.14 2.77
C TYR A 164 -11.76 -18.33 2.17
N PHE A 165 -12.77 -17.77 2.82
CA PHE A 165 -14.17 -17.89 2.44
C PHE A 165 -14.71 -16.50 2.10
N PHE A 166 -15.39 -16.40 0.95
CA PHE A 166 -16.00 -15.17 0.47
C PHE A 166 -17.49 -15.37 0.29
N THR A 167 -18.26 -14.37 0.69
CA THR A 167 -19.68 -14.22 0.38
C THR A 167 -19.87 -12.87 -0.28
N PHE A 168 -20.16 -12.88 -1.57
CA PHE A 168 -20.47 -11.70 -2.36
C PHE A 168 -21.98 -11.51 -2.38
N ILE A 169 -22.45 -10.34 -1.95
CA ILE A 169 -23.85 -9.95 -1.97
C ILE A 169 -23.96 -8.76 -2.92
N ASN A 170 -24.62 -8.93 -4.05
CA ASN A 170 -24.75 -7.85 -5.03
C ASN A 170 -25.83 -6.83 -4.63
N THR A 171 -25.95 -5.74 -5.38
CA THR A 171 -26.93 -4.66 -5.12
C THR A 171 -28.39 -5.07 -5.27
N SER A 172 -28.65 -6.28 -5.77
CA SER A 172 -29.98 -6.91 -5.85
C SER A 172 -30.18 -7.99 -4.77
N ASN A 173 -29.29 -8.03 -3.76
CA ASN A 173 -29.26 -9.04 -2.69
C ASN A 173 -29.09 -10.49 -3.18
N VAL A 174 -28.54 -10.70 -4.38
CA VAL A 174 -28.15 -12.04 -4.84
C VAL A 174 -26.79 -12.38 -4.26
N THR A 175 -26.70 -13.56 -3.66
CA THR A 175 -25.50 -14.03 -2.97
C THR A 175 -24.77 -15.09 -3.79
N THR A 176 -23.44 -14.96 -3.88
CA THR A 176 -22.54 -16.02 -4.36
C THR A 176 -21.42 -16.24 -3.35
N THR A 177 -20.93 -17.47 -3.25
CA THR A 177 -19.85 -17.83 -2.33
C THR A 177 -18.65 -18.40 -3.08
N ALA A 178 -17.46 -18.22 -2.51
CA ALA A 178 -16.24 -18.81 -3.02
C ALA A 178 -15.33 -19.23 -1.86
N GLN A 179 -14.53 -20.26 -2.09
CA GLN A 179 -13.51 -20.72 -1.14
C GLN A 179 -12.19 -20.89 -1.89
N TYR A 180 -11.11 -20.46 -1.25
CA TYR A 180 -9.74 -20.57 -1.74
C TYR A 180 -8.83 -21.07 -0.62
N GLN A 181 -7.69 -21.67 -0.98
CA GLN A 181 -6.69 -22.11 -0.02
C GLN A 181 -5.30 -21.65 -0.47
N ARG A 182 -4.50 -21.18 0.48
CA ARG A 182 -3.11 -20.75 0.26
C ARG A 182 -2.12 -21.68 0.96
#